data_AF-A0A024VY91-F1
#
_entry.id   AF-A0A024VY91-F1
#
_cell.length_a   1.000
_cell.length_b   1.000
_cell.length_c   1.000
_cell.angle_alpha   90.00
_cell.angle_beta   90.00
_cell.angle_gamma   90.00
#
_symmetry.space_group_name_H-M   'P 1'
#
loop_
_entity.id
_entity.type
_entity.pdbx_description
1 polymer ?
#
loop_
_entity_poly.entity_id
_entity_poly.type
_entity_poly.pdbx_seq_one_letter_code
_entity_poly.pdbx_strand_id
1 'polypeptide(L)'
;IYNQRNHNSTTPHTPKIPTTRLLCECDIYTSIYDNDPQMKAVMENYNKQTQQRLREYDERMKTTRQKCKNKCDKEIQKIILKDKIEKQMEQQFSTLQTDIQSDSIPTCICEKSLEDKMEKTCLRCTQNLGGIVAPSSGVLAGIAELGLNVWKTSELAAATKAALIEGAAKGAAKGAAKGVAEVIAQVKSQFHVSAAFGQELGSIINGTNYNNGQFIYQAIYTTFQRSCFPSPPLRFTVADTDKTFCSTVEALVFPQGTHPQTSPSTKEFMEHVASIVKQAETAAGATKEAVTEEAIATLTDLKTGAVNATYSSFQTPIIASVVAILVIVLVMVIIYLILRYRRKKKMKKKLQYIKLLEE
;
A
#
# COMPACT_ATOMS: atom_id res chain seq x y z
N ILE A 1 -94.13 10.71 4.01
CA ILE A 1 -92.91 9.88 4.05
C ILE A 1 -92.78 9.15 2.72
N TYR A 2 -91.69 9.48 2.01
CA TYR A 2 -90.97 8.76 0.95
C TYR A 2 -91.69 8.01 -0.20
N ASN A 3 -91.35 8.48 -1.41
CA ASN A 3 -91.55 7.92 -2.77
C ASN A 3 -90.76 6.59 -2.96
N GLN A 4 -91.34 5.53 -3.55
CA GLN A 4 -91.44 5.22 -5.01
C GLN A 4 -90.07 5.21 -5.75
N ARG A 5 -89.74 4.33 -6.71
CA ARG A 5 -90.20 3.01 -7.23
C ARG A 5 -89.15 2.65 -8.31
N ASN A 6 -88.89 1.37 -8.52
CA ASN A 6 -88.25 0.64 -9.64
C ASN A 6 -87.84 1.40 -10.93
N HIS A 7 -86.69 1.03 -11.53
CA HIS A 7 -86.60 0.18 -12.76
C HIS A 7 -85.20 0.17 -13.43
N ASN A 8 -84.83 -1.04 -13.88
CA ASN A 8 -84.23 -1.46 -15.17
C ASN A 8 -82.90 -0.89 -15.71
N SER A 9 -82.06 -1.84 -16.17
CA SER A 9 -80.84 -1.68 -16.98
C SER A 9 -81.06 -0.98 -18.32
N THR A 10 -80.12 -0.11 -18.75
CA THR A 10 -79.96 0.32 -20.16
C THR A 10 -78.52 0.81 -20.43
N THR A 11 -77.83 0.20 -21.38
CA THR A 11 -76.79 0.81 -22.25
C THR A 11 -77.41 1.04 -23.63
N PRO A 12 -76.89 1.90 -24.55
CA PRO A 12 -76.17 3.17 -24.46
C PRO A 12 -76.82 4.27 -25.35
N HIS A 13 -76.59 5.57 -25.08
CA HIS A 13 -76.88 6.64 -26.04
C HIS A 13 -75.74 7.66 -26.11
N THR A 14 -75.15 7.77 -27.31
CA THR A 14 -74.23 8.82 -27.75
C THR A 14 -75.00 10.10 -28.09
N PRO A 15 -74.64 11.26 -27.51
CA PRO A 15 -74.99 12.56 -28.07
C PRO A 15 -73.81 13.11 -28.87
N LYS A 16 -74.04 13.37 -30.17
CA LYS A 16 -73.17 14.21 -31.00
C LYS A 16 -73.21 15.64 -30.46
N ILE A 17 -72.05 16.21 -30.10
CA ILE A 17 -71.89 17.65 -29.85
C ILE A 17 -71.04 18.23 -31.00
N PRO A 18 -71.51 19.28 -31.70
CA PRO A 18 -70.78 19.90 -32.80
C PRO A 18 -69.59 20.73 -32.27
N THR A 19 -68.40 20.46 -32.77
CA THR A 19 -67.19 21.27 -32.49
C THR A 19 -67.16 22.51 -33.38
N THR A 20 -67.93 23.54 -33.05
CA THR A 20 -67.64 24.91 -33.50
C THR A 20 -66.45 25.44 -32.70
N ARG A 21 -65.28 25.37 -33.31
CA ARG A 21 -63.99 25.76 -32.72
C ARG A 21 -63.78 27.27 -32.88
N LEU A 22 -64.51 28.06 -32.09
CA LEU A 22 -64.14 29.45 -31.85
C LEU A 22 -62.95 29.44 -30.87
N LEU A 23 -61.83 30.01 -31.32
CA LEU A 23 -60.64 30.24 -30.49
C LEU A 23 -60.97 31.34 -29.49
N CYS A 24 -61.41 30.95 -28.29
CA CYS A 24 -61.38 31.85 -27.14
C CYS A 24 -59.96 31.81 -26.58
N GLU A 25 -59.29 32.97 -26.54
CA GLU A 25 -58.00 33.15 -25.89
C GLU A 25 -58.11 32.67 -24.43
N CYS A 26 -57.48 31.53 -24.12
CA CYS A 26 -57.26 31.17 -22.73
C CYS A 26 -56.06 31.98 -22.26
N ASP A 27 -56.32 33.02 -21.49
CA ASP A 27 -55.31 33.69 -20.67
C ASP A 27 -54.46 32.65 -19.96
N ILE A 28 -53.14 32.84 -20.02
CA ILE A 28 -52.19 32.06 -19.22
C ILE A 28 -52.66 32.20 -17.78
N TYR A 29 -52.99 31.07 -17.15
CA TYR A 29 -53.37 30.98 -15.74
C TYR A 29 -52.38 31.80 -14.90
N THR A 30 -52.75 33.05 -14.60
CA THR A 30 -52.17 33.84 -13.53
C THR A 30 -52.52 33.05 -12.28
N SER A 31 -51.49 32.64 -11.54
CA SER A 31 -51.76 31.90 -10.32
C SER A 31 -52.52 32.84 -9.40
N ILE A 32 -53.58 32.34 -8.76
CA ILE A 32 -54.46 33.12 -7.87
C ILE A 32 -53.66 33.79 -6.71
N TYR A 33 -52.38 33.43 -6.55
CA TYR A 33 -51.45 33.88 -5.53
C TYR A 33 -50.49 35.01 -5.98
N ASP A 34 -50.50 35.44 -7.24
CA ASP A 34 -49.60 36.50 -7.73
C ASP A 34 -49.90 37.89 -7.11
N ASN A 35 -51.12 38.07 -6.58
CA ASN A 35 -51.57 39.28 -5.89
C ASN A 35 -51.73 39.10 -4.36
N ASP A 36 -51.38 37.93 -3.80
CA ASP A 36 -51.45 37.70 -2.36
C ASP A 36 -50.26 38.40 -1.65
N PRO A 37 -50.52 39.35 -0.73
CA PRO A 37 -49.46 40.07 -0.01
C PRO A 37 -48.47 39.15 0.73
N GLN A 38 -48.95 38.01 1.24
CA GLN A 38 -48.12 37.05 1.97
C GLN A 38 -47.22 36.27 1.00
N MET A 39 -47.74 35.85 -0.15
CA MET A 39 -46.95 35.12 -1.16
C MET A 39 -45.84 35.99 -1.73
N LYS A 40 -46.14 37.27 -1.99
CA LYS A 40 -45.16 38.25 -2.49
C LYS A 40 -44.02 38.47 -1.49
N ALA A 41 -44.33 38.55 -0.19
CA ALA A 41 -43.32 38.68 0.87
C ALA A 41 -42.43 37.42 0.99
N VAL A 42 -43.00 36.22 0.89
CA VAL A 42 -42.24 34.96 0.91
C VAL A 42 -41.31 34.86 -0.30
N MET A 43 -41.80 35.22 -1.49
CA MET A 43 -41.02 35.17 -2.73
C MET A 43 -39.88 36.20 -2.72
N GLU A 44 -40.11 37.39 -2.17
CA GLU A 44 -39.07 38.41 -2.03
C GLU A 44 -37.98 38.00 -1.02
N ASN A 45 -38.36 37.35 0.08
CA ASN A 45 -37.42 36.82 1.07
C ASN A 45 -36.57 35.68 0.48
N TYR A 46 -37.19 34.76 -0.26
CA TYR A 46 -36.49 33.70 -0.97
C TYR A 46 -35.51 34.25 -2.02
N ASN A 47 -35.93 35.29 -2.77
CA ASN A 47 -35.06 35.96 -3.74
C ASN A 47 -33.86 36.65 -3.07
N LYS A 48 -34.06 37.34 -1.94
CA LYS A 48 -32.96 37.96 -1.17
C LYS A 48 -31.96 36.91 -0.67
N GLN A 49 -32.43 35.80 -0.09
CA GLN A 49 -31.56 34.70 0.34
C GLN A 49 -30.84 34.03 -0.83
N THR A 50 -31.51 33.87 -1.96
CA THR A 50 -30.91 33.26 -3.17
C THR A 50 -29.85 34.17 -3.77
N GLN A 51 -30.08 35.49 -3.83
CA GLN A 51 -29.07 36.45 -4.27
C GLN A 51 -27.84 36.45 -3.37
N GLN A 52 -28.02 36.34 -2.05
CA GLN A 52 -26.91 36.29 -1.11
C GLN A 52 -26.05 35.02 -1.30
N ARG A 53 -26.69 33.86 -1.44
CA ARG A 53 -25.98 32.59 -1.72
C ARG A 53 -25.23 32.61 -3.05
N LEU A 54 -25.78 33.28 -4.07
CA LEU A 54 -25.10 33.44 -5.36
C LEU A 54 -23.84 34.30 -5.23
N ARG A 55 -23.90 35.42 -4.50
CA ARG A 55 -22.70 36.25 -4.24
C ARG A 55 -21.63 35.50 -3.44
N GLU A 56 -22.05 34.74 -2.42
CA GLU A 56 -21.14 33.90 -1.62
C GLU A 56 -20.52 32.75 -2.43
N TYR A 57 -21.25 32.21 -3.41
CA TYR A 57 -20.72 31.22 -4.34
C TYR A 57 -19.70 31.84 -5.30
N ASP A 58 -20.00 33.00 -5.88
CA ASP A 58 -19.10 33.71 -6.80
C ASP A 58 -17.79 34.14 -6.13
N GLU A 59 -17.83 34.63 -4.89
CA GLU A 59 -16.62 35.01 -4.15
C GLU A 59 -15.79 33.78 -3.75
N ARG A 60 -16.42 32.67 -3.35
CA ARG A 60 -15.71 31.40 -3.15
C ARG A 60 -15.08 30.87 -4.45
N MET A 61 -15.76 31.05 -5.57
CA MET A 61 -15.26 30.63 -6.88
C MET A 61 -14.03 31.47 -7.30
N LYS A 62 -14.08 32.80 -7.14
CA LYS A 62 -12.95 33.71 -7.42
C LYS A 62 -11.72 33.38 -6.56
N THR A 63 -11.91 33.25 -5.25
CA THR A 63 -10.80 32.98 -4.30
C THR A 63 -10.14 31.63 -4.57
N THR A 64 -10.93 30.61 -4.88
CA THR A 64 -10.39 29.27 -5.22
C THR A 64 -9.65 29.29 -6.55
N ARG A 65 -10.17 30.02 -7.55
CA ARG A 65 -9.50 30.20 -8.86
C ARG A 65 -8.16 30.93 -8.71
N GLN A 66 -8.08 31.94 -7.86
CA GLN A 66 -6.84 32.67 -7.59
C GLN A 66 -5.80 31.77 -6.89
N LYS A 67 -6.21 30.95 -5.91
CA LYS A 67 -5.32 29.98 -5.25
C LYS A 67 -4.77 28.95 -6.23
N CYS A 68 -5.60 28.45 -7.15
CA CYS A 68 -5.16 27.52 -8.19
C CYS A 68 -4.16 28.18 -9.17
N LYS A 69 -4.42 29.43 -9.59
CA LYS A 69 -3.50 30.18 -10.47
C LYS A 69 -2.13 30.36 -9.81
N ASN A 70 -2.10 30.84 -8.56
CA ASN A 70 -0.85 31.03 -7.82
C ASN A 70 -0.08 29.71 -7.61
N LYS A 71 -0.78 28.60 -7.40
CA LYS A 71 -0.16 27.28 -7.25
C LYS A 71 0.42 26.78 -8.58
N CYS A 72 -0.29 26.98 -9.68
CA CYS A 72 0.18 26.63 -11.02
C CYS A 72 1.42 27.44 -11.39
N ASP A 73 1.39 28.76 -11.21
CA ASP A 73 2.52 29.65 -11.50
C ASP A 73 3.76 29.27 -10.69
N LYS A 74 3.59 28.85 -9.43
CA LYS A 74 4.69 28.37 -8.58
C LYS A 74 5.31 27.05 -9.06
N GLU A 75 4.49 26.10 -9.50
CA GLU A 75 4.98 24.83 -10.05
C GLU A 75 5.65 25.04 -11.42
N ILE A 76 5.10 25.93 -12.26
CA ILE A 76 5.72 26.31 -13.54
C ILE A 76 7.10 26.95 -13.31
N GLN A 77 7.21 27.90 -12.37
CA GLN A 77 8.50 28.51 -11.99
C GLN A 77 9.51 27.45 -11.52
N LYS A 78 9.07 26.46 -10.74
CA LYS A 78 9.92 25.36 -10.27
C LYS A 78 10.38 24.45 -11.41
N ILE A 79 9.51 24.17 -12.39
CA ILE A 79 9.83 23.38 -13.58
C ILE A 79 10.82 24.13 -14.47
N ILE A 80 10.61 25.42 -14.72
CA ILE A 80 11.53 26.26 -15.50
C ILE A 80 12.91 26.32 -14.84
N LEU A 81 12.96 26.47 -13.51
CA LEU A 81 14.23 26.47 -12.77
C LEU A 81 14.96 25.12 -12.89
N LYS A 82 14.21 24.01 -12.80
CA LYS A 82 14.76 22.65 -12.91
C LYS A 82 15.29 22.38 -14.32
N ASP A 83 14.55 22.76 -15.36
CA ASP A 83 14.96 22.64 -16.77
C ASP A 83 16.21 23.48 -17.07
N LYS A 84 16.32 24.68 -16.46
CA LYS A 84 17.51 25.52 -16.60
C LYS A 84 18.76 24.86 -15.98
N ILE A 85 18.63 24.20 -14.83
CA ILE A 85 19.73 23.46 -14.20
C ILE A 85 20.10 22.21 -15.02
N GLU A 86 19.11 21.45 -15.48
CA GLU A 86 19.33 20.26 -16.31
C GLU A 86 20.05 20.62 -17.63
N LYS A 87 19.64 21.69 -18.31
CA LYS A 87 20.34 22.20 -19.50
C LYS A 87 21.76 22.67 -19.23
N GLN A 88 22.00 23.33 -18.09
CA GLN A 88 23.37 23.72 -17.71
C GLN A 88 24.24 22.50 -17.39
N MET A 89 23.68 21.48 -16.76
CA MET A 89 24.35 20.21 -16.47
C MET A 89 24.67 19.45 -17.77
N GLU A 90 23.74 19.33 -18.72
CA GLU A 90 23.98 18.70 -20.02
C GLU A 90 25.03 19.45 -20.86
N GLN A 91 25.02 20.79 -20.82
CA GLN A 91 26.05 21.58 -21.49
C GLN A 91 27.44 21.38 -20.86
N GLN A 92 27.53 21.32 -19.52
CA GLN A 92 28.78 21.02 -18.82
C GLN A 92 29.25 19.58 -19.12
N PHE A 93 28.32 18.61 -19.15
CA PHE A 93 28.65 17.21 -19.39
C PHE A 93 29.07 16.96 -20.85
N SER A 94 28.46 17.63 -21.81
CA SER A 94 28.85 17.55 -23.23
C SER A 94 30.19 18.23 -23.52
N THR A 95 30.50 19.36 -22.86
CA THR A 95 31.84 19.98 -22.95
C THR A 95 32.92 19.12 -22.27
N LEU A 96 32.60 18.43 -21.17
CA LEU A 96 33.49 17.45 -20.53
C LEU A 96 33.66 16.15 -21.35
N GLN A 97 32.64 15.72 -22.11
CA GLN A 97 32.72 14.54 -22.98
C GLN A 97 33.47 14.78 -24.29
N THR A 98 33.51 16.00 -24.82
CA THR A 98 34.33 16.31 -26.00
C THR A 98 35.84 16.19 -25.76
N ASP A 99 36.30 16.14 -24.50
CA ASP A 99 37.69 15.84 -24.15
C ASP A 99 38.02 14.33 -24.08
N ILE A 100 37.02 13.46 -24.25
CA ILE A 100 37.19 12.00 -24.24
C ILE A 100 36.44 11.40 -25.44
N GLN A 101 37.12 11.31 -26.59
CA GLN A 101 36.62 10.54 -27.72
C GLN A 101 36.35 9.09 -27.33
N SER A 102 35.16 8.57 -27.65
CA SER A 102 35.04 7.25 -28.27
C SER A 102 33.68 7.07 -28.94
N ASP A 103 33.74 6.99 -30.27
CA ASP A 103 32.67 6.48 -31.11
C ASP A 103 32.30 5.04 -30.71
N SER A 104 31.05 4.79 -30.32
CA SER A 104 30.27 3.62 -30.75
C SER A 104 28.93 3.51 -30.00
N ILE A 105 27.90 3.16 -30.78
CA ILE A 105 26.54 2.68 -30.41
C ILE A 105 25.43 3.75 -30.41
N PRO A 106 24.58 3.78 -31.47
CA PRO A 106 23.37 4.58 -31.54
C PRO A 106 22.14 3.77 -31.12
N THR A 107 21.30 4.32 -30.23
CA THR A 107 19.85 4.05 -30.24
C THR A 107 19.11 5.24 -29.67
N CYS A 108 18.43 5.97 -30.57
CA CYS A 108 17.42 6.96 -30.23
C CYS A 108 16.30 6.30 -29.42
N ILE A 109 16.05 6.84 -28.22
CA ILE A 109 14.73 6.83 -27.62
C ILE A 109 14.36 8.30 -27.47
N CYS A 110 13.47 8.79 -28.34
CA CYS A 110 12.83 10.08 -28.12
C CYS A 110 11.93 9.94 -26.90
N GLU A 111 12.40 10.45 -25.77
CA GLU A 111 11.58 10.69 -24.59
C GLU A 111 10.49 11.72 -24.95
N LYS A 112 9.26 11.42 -24.53
CA LYS A 112 8.06 12.19 -24.87
C LYS A 112 8.21 13.67 -24.50
N SER A 113 7.88 14.52 -25.47
CA SER A 113 7.78 15.98 -25.41
C SER A 113 7.10 16.50 -24.13
N LEU A 114 7.65 17.62 -23.63
CA LEU A 114 7.18 18.47 -22.53
C LEU A 114 5.70 18.89 -22.63
N GLU A 115 5.07 18.74 -23.79
CA GLU A 115 3.64 19.01 -23.99
C GLU A 115 2.76 18.00 -23.23
N ASP A 116 3.13 16.71 -23.14
CA ASP A 116 2.32 15.67 -22.43
C ASP A 116 2.31 15.88 -20.90
N LYS A 117 3.33 16.54 -20.34
CA LYS A 117 3.40 16.88 -18.89
C LYS A 117 2.69 18.21 -18.56
N MET A 118 2.76 19.19 -19.47
CA MET A 118 2.04 20.46 -19.32
C MET A 118 0.52 20.27 -19.46
N GLU A 119 0.07 19.39 -20.36
CA GLU A 119 -1.35 19.13 -20.59
C GLU A 119 -1.98 18.36 -19.40
N LYS A 120 -1.33 17.33 -18.86
CA LYS A 120 -1.85 16.55 -17.71
C LYS A 120 -1.95 17.32 -16.39
N THR A 121 -1.05 18.26 -16.15
CA THR A 121 -1.02 18.99 -14.87
C THR A 121 -2.00 20.17 -14.87
N CYS A 122 -2.19 20.82 -16.02
CA CYS A 122 -3.17 21.89 -16.18
C CYS A 122 -4.62 21.38 -16.25
N LEU A 123 -4.87 20.22 -16.91
CA LEU A 123 -6.20 19.59 -17.01
C LEU A 123 -6.80 19.16 -15.66
N ARG A 124 -5.98 18.91 -14.63
CA ARG A 124 -6.48 18.55 -13.30
C ARG A 124 -7.17 19.71 -12.57
N CYS A 125 -6.90 20.96 -12.95
CA CYS A 125 -7.56 22.13 -12.36
C CYS A 125 -8.91 22.46 -13.02
N THR A 126 -9.11 22.11 -14.29
CA THR A 126 -10.41 22.28 -15.00
C THR A 126 -11.42 21.21 -14.63
N GLN A 127 -10.99 20.01 -14.23
CA GLN A 127 -11.89 18.89 -13.94
C GLN A 127 -12.65 19.01 -12.61
N ASN A 128 -12.15 19.79 -11.64
CA ASN A 128 -12.77 19.91 -10.31
C ASN A 128 -13.62 21.16 -10.11
N LEU A 129 -13.63 22.13 -11.03
CA LEU A 129 -14.44 23.35 -10.91
C LEU A 129 -15.01 23.79 -12.27
N GLY A 130 -16.06 23.08 -12.71
CA GLY A 130 -17.05 23.58 -13.67
C GLY A 130 -16.68 23.40 -15.15
N GLY A 131 -17.28 22.38 -15.78
CA GLY A 131 -17.27 22.26 -17.24
C GLY A 131 -17.53 20.85 -17.79
N ILE A 132 -18.65 20.23 -17.42
CA ILE A 132 -19.15 19.05 -18.12
C ILE A 132 -19.64 19.49 -19.50
N VAL A 133 -18.78 19.43 -20.51
CA VAL A 133 -19.20 19.23 -21.91
C VAL A 133 -18.21 18.29 -22.60
N ALA A 134 -18.14 17.05 -22.12
CA ALA A 134 -17.97 15.83 -22.90
C ALA A 134 -18.06 14.63 -21.94
N PRO A 135 -19.11 13.78 -22.03
CA PRO A 135 -19.24 12.63 -21.16
C PRO A 135 -18.33 11.51 -21.68
N SER A 136 -17.05 11.53 -21.32
CA SER A 136 -16.30 10.27 -21.22
C SER A 136 -16.68 9.65 -19.87
N SER A 137 -17.63 8.73 -19.90
CA SER A 137 -18.15 7.93 -18.79
C SER A 137 -17.09 7.07 -18.06
N GLY A 138 -15.80 7.21 -18.38
CA GLY A 138 -14.69 6.45 -17.79
C GLY A 138 -13.95 7.16 -16.63
N VAL A 139 -14.15 8.46 -16.39
CA VAL A 139 -13.28 9.20 -15.44
C VAL A 139 -13.68 9.00 -13.97
N LEU A 140 -14.98 8.84 -13.65
CA LEU A 140 -15.41 8.65 -12.26
C LEU A 140 -15.16 7.23 -11.73
N ALA A 141 -15.19 6.22 -12.60
CA ALA A 141 -14.76 4.86 -12.25
C ALA A 141 -13.25 4.80 -11.97
N GLY A 142 -12.45 5.49 -12.80
CA GLY A 142 -10.99 5.48 -12.68
C GLY A 142 -10.44 6.09 -11.39
N ILE A 143 -11.07 7.12 -10.81
CA ILE A 143 -10.48 7.81 -9.63
C ILE A 143 -10.55 6.95 -8.36
N ALA A 144 -11.64 6.21 -8.15
CA ALA A 144 -11.77 5.31 -7.00
C ALA A 144 -10.91 4.05 -7.16
N GLU A 145 -10.89 3.46 -8.36
CA GLU A 145 -10.04 2.31 -8.68
C GLU A 145 -8.55 2.66 -8.60
N LEU A 146 -8.13 3.84 -9.07
CA LEU A 146 -6.72 4.27 -8.98
C LEU A 146 -6.27 4.47 -7.52
N GLY A 147 -7.12 5.00 -6.64
CA GLY A 147 -6.80 5.15 -5.22
C GLY A 147 -6.62 3.80 -4.51
N LEU A 148 -7.48 2.84 -4.83
CA LEU A 148 -7.42 1.48 -4.29
C LEU A 148 -6.22 0.68 -4.78
N ASN A 149 -5.85 0.84 -6.05
CA ASN A 149 -4.68 0.18 -6.63
C ASN A 149 -3.37 0.71 -6.02
N VAL A 150 -3.31 2.01 -5.70
CA VAL A 150 -2.16 2.60 -4.99
C VAL A 150 -2.12 2.10 -3.54
N TRP A 151 -3.25 2.03 -2.85
CA TRP A 151 -3.31 1.51 -1.48
C TRP A 151 -2.89 0.03 -1.42
N LYS A 152 -3.40 -0.79 -2.33
CA LYS A 152 -3.04 -2.22 -2.43
C LYS A 152 -1.54 -2.42 -2.62
N THR A 153 -0.92 -1.64 -3.53
CA THR A 153 0.53 -1.76 -3.77
C THR A 153 1.36 -1.29 -2.58
N SER A 154 0.95 -0.21 -1.89
CA SER A 154 1.64 0.22 -0.67
C SER A 154 1.52 -0.79 0.46
N GLU A 155 0.36 -1.42 0.62
CA GLU A 155 0.11 -2.38 1.70
C GLU A 155 0.83 -3.71 1.44
N LEU A 156 0.87 -4.19 0.19
CA LEU A 156 1.69 -5.34 -0.20
C LEU A 156 3.19 -5.08 0.02
N ALA A 157 3.66 -3.86 -0.25
CA ALA A 157 5.05 -3.47 0.03
C ALA A 157 5.34 -3.42 1.55
N ALA A 158 4.39 -2.98 2.37
CA ALA A 158 4.53 -3.01 3.82
C ALA A 158 4.51 -4.47 4.36
N ALA A 159 3.61 -5.30 3.86
CA ALA A 159 3.46 -6.71 4.21
C ALA A 159 4.74 -7.51 3.92
N THR A 160 5.32 -7.34 2.74
CA THR A 160 6.59 -8.00 2.34
C THR A 160 7.75 -7.54 3.21
N LYS A 161 7.90 -6.25 3.49
CA LYS A 161 8.92 -5.74 4.44
C LYS A 161 8.76 -6.34 5.83
N ALA A 162 7.53 -6.43 6.34
CA ALA A 162 7.26 -7.04 7.63
C ALA A 162 7.57 -8.55 7.64
N ALA A 163 7.29 -9.26 6.54
CA ALA A 163 7.65 -10.67 6.39
C ALA A 163 9.17 -10.90 6.38
N LEU A 164 9.94 -10.02 5.71
CA LEU A 164 11.41 -10.08 5.69
C LEU A 164 12.01 -9.89 7.10
N ILE A 165 11.53 -8.91 7.85
CA ILE A 165 12.01 -8.62 9.21
C ILE A 165 11.72 -9.79 10.16
N GLU A 166 10.48 -10.29 10.15
CA GLU A 166 10.08 -11.41 10.99
C GLU A 166 10.75 -12.72 10.58
N GLY A 167 10.90 -12.96 9.27
CA GLY A 167 11.59 -14.14 8.74
C GLY A 167 13.07 -14.15 9.15
N ALA A 168 13.76 -13.02 9.01
CA ALA A 168 15.14 -12.88 9.45
C ALA A 168 15.31 -13.08 10.97
N ALA A 169 14.37 -12.56 11.78
CA ALA A 169 14.38 -12.75 13.23
C ALA A 169 14.18 -14.23 13.62
N LYS A 170 13.23 -14.93 12.98
CA LYS A 170 12.99 -16.38 13.19
C LYS A 170 14.21 -17.20 12.79
N GLY A 171 14.81 -16.92 11.63
CA GLY A 171 16.01 -17.59 11.17
C GLY A 171 17.20 -17.38 12.10
N ALA A 172 17.44 -16.15 12.56
CA ALA A 172 18.50 -15.85 13.52
C ALA A 172 18.33 -16.63 14.85
N ALA A 173 17.10 -16.68 15.38
CA ALA A 173 16.80 -17.41 16.61
C ALA A 173 17.03 -18.93 16.46
N LYS A 174 16.55 -19.53 15.36
CA LYS A 174 16.73 -20.97 15.11
C LYS A 174 18.17 -21.34 14.76
N GLY A 175 18.86 -20.50 14.01
CA GLY A 175 20.28 -20.66 13.72
C GLY A 175 21.13 -20.65 14.99
N ALA A 176 20.94 -19.67 15.87
CA ALA A 176 21.64 -19.61 17.15
C ALA A 176 21.34 -20.84 18.04
N ALA A 177 20.08 -21.27 18.12
CA ALA A 177 19.70 -22.47 18.87
C ALA A 177 20.38 -23.73 18.33
N LYS A 178 20.50 -23.86 17.00
CA LYS A 178 21.23 -24.98 16.38
C LYS A 178 22.73 -24.92 16.68
N GLY A 179 23.35 -23.74 16.57
CA GLY A 179 24.75 -23.54 16.90
C GLY A 179 25.08 -23.93 18.34
N VAL A 180 24.26 -23.51 19.30
CA VAL A 180 24.38 -23.91 20.72
C VAL A 180 24.31 -25.43 20.88
N ALA A 181 23.31 -26.07 20.28
CA ALA A 181 23.15 -27.52 20.38
C ALA A 181 24.35 -28.27 19.78
N GLU A 182 24.90 -27.76 18.66
CA GLU A 182 26.05 -28.34 17.99
C GLU A 182 27.33 -28.23 18.84
N VAL A 183 27.62 -27.05 19.41
CA VAL A 183 28.76 -26.89 20.34
C VAL A 183 28.63 -27.85 21.52
N ILE A 184 27.46 -27.93 22.15
CA ILE A 184 27.24 -28.82 23.30
C ILE A 184 27.45 -30.29 22.90
N ALA A 185 26.94 -30.70 21.73
CA ALA A 185 27.10 -32.06 21.23
C ALA A 185 28.57 -32.40 20.95
N GLN A 186 29.30 -31.50 20.28
CA GLN A 186 30.71 -31.69 19.98
C GLN A 186 31.58 -31.69 21.23
N VAL A 187 31.32 -30.78 22.18
CA VAL A 187 32.06 -30.76 23.44
C VAL A 187 31.84 -32.06 24.22
N LYS A 188 30.59 -32.54 24.31
CA LYS A 188 30.27 -33.83 24.95
C LYS A 188 30.94 -35.01 24.24
N SER A 189 30.96 -34.99 22.90
CA SER A 189 31.50 -36.11 22.11
C SER A 189 33.02 -36.14 22.07
N GLN A 190 33.67 -34.99 21.96
CA GLN A 190 35.12 -34.89 21.76
C GLN A 190 35.87 -34.84 23.09
N PHE A 191 35.28 -34.25 24.14
CA PHE A 191 35.92 -34.15 25.46
C PHE A 191 35.28 -35.07 26.51
N HIS A 192 34.18 -35.74 26.21
CA HIS A 192 33.49 -36.61 27.18
C HIS A 192 33.05 -35.89 28.47
N VAL A 193 32.78 -34.59 28.37
CA VAL A 193 32.39 -33.74 29.52
C VAL A 193 30.98 -33.19 29.33
N SER A 194 30.14 -33.29 30.37
CA SER A 194 28.75 -32.83 30.36
C SER A 194 28.52 -31.52 31.11
N ALA A 195 29.49 -31.11 31.93
CA ALA A 195 29.41 -29.93 32.80
C ALA A 195 30.73 -29.13 32.79
N ALA A 196 30.64 -27.82 32.87
CA ALA A 196 31.78 -26.91 33.05
C ALA A 196 31.47 -25.91 34.16
N PHE A 197 32.48 -25.36 34.85
CA PHE A 197 32.26 -24.42 35.97
C PHE A 197 31.27 -24.90 37.07
N GLY A 198 31.08 -26.22 37.24
CA GLY A 198 30.10 -26.78 38.17
C GLY A 198 28.64 -26.67 37.73
N GLN A 199 28.37 -26.36 36.46
CA GLN A 199 27.04 -26.32 35.85
C GLN A 199 26.99 -27.15 34.57
N GLU A 200 25.81 -27.58 34.16
CA GLU A 200 25.64 -28.26 32.86
C GLU A 200 25.98 -27.32 31.70
N LEU A 201 26.57 -27.85 30.62
CA LEU A 201 26.94 -27.06 29.45
C LEU A 201 25.77 -26.27 28.85
N GLY A 202 24.54 -26.81 28.95
CA GLY A 202 23.33 -26.14 28.47
C GLY A 202 22.92 -24.89 29.25
N SER A 203 23.43 -24.69 30.47
CA SER A 203 23.21 -23.46 31.25
C SER A 203 24.25 -22.38 30.95
N ILE A 204 25.41 -22.78 30.43
CA ILE A 204 26.57 -21.90 30.23
C ILE A 204 26.64 -21.42 28.78
N ILE A 205 26.38 -22.32 27.83
CA ILE A 205 26.45 -22.04 26.40
C ILE A 205 25.07 -21.62 25.90
N ASN A 206 25.00 -20.45 25.27
CA ASN A 206 23.78 -19.85 24.78
C ASN A 206 24.03 -19.14 23.43
N GLY A 207 22.96 -18.57 22.86
CA GLY A 207 23.00 -17.96 21.53
C GLY A 207 23.95 -16.78 21.37
N THR A 208 24.49 -16.20 22.46
CA THR A 208 25.41 -15.05 22.40
C THR A 208 26.87 -15.43 22.58
N ASN A 209 27.17 -16.62 23.12
CA ASN A 209 28.54 -17.02 23.45
C ASN A 209 28.99 -18.34 22.78
N TYR A 210 28.12 -19.06 22.09
CA TYR A 210 28.47 -20.31 21.40
C TYR A 210 29.53 -20.13 20.30
N ASN A 211 29.64 -18.93 19.74
CA ASN A 211 30.63 -18.57 18.73
C ASN A 211 31.93 -17.99 19.34
N ASN A 212 32.00 -17.87 20.66
CA ASN A 212 33.19 -17.35 21.33
C ASN A 212 34.14 -18.51 21.69
N GLY A 213 35.08 -18.80 20.79
CA GLY A 213 36.07 -19.85 20.99
C GLY A 213 36.93 -19.67 22.26
N GLN A 214 37.24 -18.42 22.64
CA GLN A 214 37.98 -18.15 23.87
C GLN A 214 37.17 -18.50 25.11
N PHE A 215 35.87 -18.18 25.11
CA PHE A 215 34.98 -18.52 26.23
C PHE A 215 34.85 -20.05 26.37
N ILE A 216 34.67 -20.77 25.27
CA ILE A 216 34.58 -22.24 25.29
C ILE A 216 35.91 -22.86 25.72
N TYR A 217 37.03 -22.35 25.22
CA TYR A 217 38.37 -22.76 25.64
C TYR A 217 38.55 -22.58 27.16
N GLN A 218 38.20 -21.41 27.69
CA GLN A 218 38.31 -21.13 29.13
C GLN A 218 37.41 -22.06 29.95
N ALA A 219 36.18 -22.30 29.50
CA ALA A 219 35.26 -23.21 30.17
C ALA A 219 35.83 -24.63 30.30
N ILE A 220 36.37 -25.16 29.21
CA ILE A 220 36.95 -26.51 29.19
C ILE A 220 38.27 -26.53 29.98
N TYR A 221 39.15 -25.56 29.78
CA TYR A 221 40.46 -25.50 30.44
C TYR A 221 40.34 -25.35 31.96
N THR A 222 39.45 -24.47 32.45
CA THR A 222 39.22 -24.33 33.90
C THR A 222 38.61 -25.60 34.49
N THR A 223 37.74 -26.27 33.75
CA THR A 223 37.18 -27.57 34.19
C THR A 223 38.28 -28.64 34.25
N PHE A 224 39.16 -28.68 33.26
CA PHE A 224 40.34 -29.54 33.25
C PHE A 224 41.27 -29.29 34.44
N GLN A 225 41.63 -28.04 34.71
CA GLN A 225 42.48 -27.70 35.86
C GLN A 225 41.87 -28.14 37.19
N ARG A 226 40.55 -28.00 37.36
CA ARG A 226 39.87 -28.33 38.62
C ARG A 226 39.66 -29.84 38.79
N SER A 227 39.27 -30.54 37.74
CA SER A 227 38.92 -31.96 37.81
C SER A 227 40.13 -32.88 37.69
N CYS A 228 41.14 -32.50 36.92
CA CYS A 228 42.29 -33.36 36.60
C CYS A 228 43.53 -33.10 37.47
N PHE A 229 43.65 -31.89 38.03
CA PHE A 229 44.72 -31.51 38.97
C PHE A 229 44.14 -31.01 40.29
N PRO A 230 43.45 -31.88 41.07
CA PRO A 230 42.91 -31.47 42.35
C PRO A 230 44.04 -31.04 43.29
N SER A 231 44.06 -29.75 43.66
CA SER A 231 44.98 -29.24 44.67
C SER A 231 44.53 -29.68 46.07
N PRO A 232 45.45 -30.00 47.00
CA PRO A 232 45.10 -30.38 48.37
C PRO A 232 44.20 -29.33 49.06
N PRO A 233 43.26 -29.74 49.95
CA PRO A 233 43.22 -31.01 50.69
C PRO A 233 42.21 -32.04 50.14
N LEU A 234 41.49 -31.75 49.05
CA LEU A 234 40.39 -32.59 48.57
C LEU A 234 40.92 -33.67 47.61
N ARG A 235 41.29 -34.84 48.15
CA ARG A 235 41.51 -36.05 47.34
C ARG A 235 40.17 -36.59 46.86
N PHE A 236 39.74 -36.16 45.67
CA PHE A 236 38.54 -36.67 45.04
C PHE A 236 38.86 -37.97 44.28
N THR A 237 38.05 -39.01 44.47
CA THR A 237 38.03 -40.16 43.54
C THR A 237 37.41 -39.67 42.24
N VAL A 238 38.26 -39.39 41.26
CA VAL A 238 37.88 -38.96 39.91
C VAL A 238 36.89 -39.98 39.32
N ALA A 239 35.69 -39.55 38.93
CA ALA A 239 34.73 -40.44 38.28
C ALA A 239 35.36 -40.99 36.98
N ASP A 240 34.98 -42.19 36.52
CA ASP A 240 35.63 -42.75 35.32
C ASP A 240 35.42 -41.86 34.07
N THR A 241 34.33 -41.09 33.99
CA THR A 241 34.09 -40.05 32.98
C THR A 241 35.11 -38.93 33.02
N ASP A 242 35.55 -38.55 34.23
CA ASP A 242 36.54 -37.49 34.41
C ASP A 242 37.93 -37.98 33.96
N LYS A 243 38.25 -39.27 34.11
CA LYS A 243 39.53 -39.83 33.61
C LYS A 243 39.65 -39.73 32.08
N THR A 244 38.59 -40.08 31.34
CA THR A 244 38.58 -39.96 29.87
C THR A 244 38.64 -38.52 29.40
N PHE A 245 37.98 -37.60 30.12
CA PHE A 245 38.10 -36.17 29.87
C PHE A 245 39.53 -35.68 30.10
N CYS A 246 40.14 -36.03 31.24
CA CYS A 246 41.51 -35.64 31.59
C CYS A 246 42.52 -36.14 30.57
N SER A 247 42.48 -37.42 30.18
CA SER A 247 43.42 -37.95 29.19
C SER A 247 43.27 -37.29 27.82
N THR A 248 42.04 -36.94 27.44
CA THR A 248 41.76 -36.32 26.14
C THR A 248 42.28 -34.88 26.09
N VAL A 249 42.03 -34.09 27.14
CA VAL A 249 42.53 -32.71 27.21
C VAL A 249 44.05 -32.70 27.42
N GLU A 250 44.60 -33.61 28.22
CA GLU A 250 46.04 -33.74 28.43
C GLU A 250 46.78 -34.01 27.11
N ALA A 251 46.25 -34.88 26.25
CA ALA A 251 46.83 -35.16 24.93
C ALA A 251 46.82 -33.93 23.99
N LEU A 252 45.85 -33.03 24.13
CA LEU A 252 45.73 -31.80 23.34
C LEU A 252 46.57 -30.64 23.89
N VAL A 253 46.87 -30.67 25.20
CA VAL A 253 47.66 -29.64 25.88
C VAL A 253 49.15 -30.00 25.92
N PHE A 254 49.47 -31.31 25.93
CA PHE A 254 50.83 -31.86 25.96
C PHE A 254 51.03 -32.86 24.81
N PRO A 255 51.20 -32.38 23.57
CA PRO A 255 51.54 -33.26 22.45
C PRO A 255 52.85 -34.02 22.71
N GLN A 256 52.87 -35.29 22.28
CA GLN A 256 53.92 -36.30 22.51
C GLN A 256 55.35 -35.73 22.50
N GLY A 257 56.06 -35.89 23.63
CA GLY A 257 57.45 -35.46 23.81
C GLY A 257 57.66 -34.38 24.88
N THR A 258 56.59 -33.83 25.44
CA THR A 258 56.64 -32.87 26.56
C THR A 258 56.22 -33.57 27.86
N HIS A 259 57.09 -33.58 28.87
CA HIS A 259 56.72 -34.07 30.21
C HIS A 259 55.66 -33.12 30.83
N PRO A 260 54.89 -33.57 31.84
CA PRO A 260 53.94 -32.71 32.60
C PRO A 260 54.57 -31.47 33.27
N GLN A 261 55.88 -31.29 33.14
CA GLN A 261 56.69 -30.17 33.64
C GLN A 261 56.98 -29.10 32.57
N THR A 262 56.54 -29.31 31.32
CA THR A 262 56.72 -28.35 30.22
C THR A 262 55.48 -27.45 30.09
N SER A 263 55.66 -26.20 29.64
CA SER A 263 54.54 -25.27 29.49
C SER A 263 53.44 -25.83 28.58
N PRO A 264 52.15 -25.74 28.95
CA PRO A 264 51.04 -26.24 28.15
C PRO A 264 51.03 -25.61 26.75
N SER A 265 50.85 -26.43 25.71
CA SER A 265 50.62 -25.96 24.35
C SER A 265 49.19 -25.43 24.25
N THR A 266 49.01 -24.13 24.52
CA THR A 266 47.71 -23.47 24.41
C THR A 266 47.24 -23.36 22.96
N LYS A 267 48.16 -23.48 21.99
CA LYS A 267 47.89 -23.29 20.56
C LYS A 267 47.03 -24.42 19.98
N GLU A 268 47.46 -25.67 20.12
CA GLU A 268 46.76 -26.84 19.53
C GLU A 268 45.37 -27.01 20.13
N PHE A 269 45.26 -26.82 21.46
CA PHE A 269 43.97 -26.89 22.13
C PHE A 269 43.03 -25.75 21.68
N MET A 270 43.52 -24.53 21.51
CA MET A 270 42.71 -23.45 20.94
C MET A 270 42.31 -23.70 19.48
N GLU A 271 43.18 -24.27 18.65
CA GLU A 271 42.85 -24.65 17.27
C GLU A 271 41.74 -25.71 17.21
N HIS A 272 41.77 -26.68 18.13
CA HIS A 272 40.74 -27.70 18.24
C HIS A 272 39.39 -27.11 18.66
N VAL A 273 39.38 -26.25 19.69
CA VAL A 273 38.17 -25.52 20.11
C VAL A 273 37.65 -24.62 18.99
N ALA A 274 38.53 -23.94 18.25
CA ALA A 274 38.16 -23.13 17.10
C ALA A 274 37.51 -23.96 15.98
N SER A 275 37.97 -25.20 15.76
CA SER A 275 37.34 -26.13 14.82
C SER A 275 35.90 -26.47 15.22
N ILE A 276 35.66 -26.73 16.50
CA ILE A 276 34.31 -27.01 17.03
C ILE A 276 33.40 -25.81 16.81
N VAL A 277 33.86 -24.61 17.16
CA VAL A 277 33.11 -23.36 16.95
C VAL A 277 32.79 -23.16 15.47
N LYS A 278 33.76 -23.37 14.58
CA LYS A 278 33.55 -23.23 13.14
C LYS A 278 32.50 -24.19 12.59
N GLN A 279 32.48 -25.44 13.06
CA GLN A 279 31.45 -26.41 12.67
C GLN A 279 30.07 -25.97 13.17
N ALA A 280 29.98 -25.49 14.41
CA ALA A 280 28.74 -24.96 14.96
C ALA A 280 28.24 -23.70 14.24
N GLU A 281 29.14 -22.79 13.87
CA GLU A 281 28.80 -21.61 13.05
C GLU A 281 28.30 -22.01 11.66
N THR A 282 28.90 -23.03 11.05
CA THR A 282 28.45 -23.56 9.76
C THR A 282 27.04 -24.14 9.86
N ALA A 283 26.77 -24.95 10.89
CA ALA A 283 25.45 -25.53 11.14
C ALA A 283 24.40 -24.44 11.49
N ALA A 284 24.80 -23.43 12.26
CA ALA A 284 23.97 -22.28 12.61
C ALA A 284 23.63 -21.44 11.37
N GLY A 285 24.60 -21.19 10.49
CA GLY A 285 24.44 -20.46 9.23
C GLY A 285 23.47 -21.17 8.30
N ALA A 286 23.69 -22.46 8.02
CA ALA A 286 22.81 -23.24 7.16
C ALA A 286 21.36 -23.30 7.68
N THR A 287 21.19 -23.46 9.00
CA THR A 287 19.85 -23.47 9.62
C THR A 287 19.20 -22.09 9.59
N LYS A 288 19.98 -21.03 9.82
CA LYS A 288 19.50 -19.66 9.73
C LYS A 288 18.97 -19.36 8.33
N GLU A 289 19.73 -19.70 7.29
CA GLU A 289 19.34 -19.48 5.90
C GLU A 289 18.06 -20.24 5.55
N ALA A 290 18.04 -21.56 5.77
CA ALA A 290 16.88 -22.40 5.47
C ALA A 290 15.59 -21.92 6.19
N VAL A 291 15.68 -21.63 7.48
CA VAL A 291 14.52 -21.16 8.26
C VAL A 291 14.13 -19.74 7.85
N THR A 292 15.09 -18.88 7.48
CA THR A 292 14.78 -17.53 7.00
C THR A 292 13.99 -17.60 5.69
N GLU A 293 14.42 -18.42 4.73
CA GLU A 293 13.75 -18.59 3.45
C GLU A 293 12.33 -19.16 3.63
N GLU A 294 12.18 -20.24 4.41
CA GLU A 294 10.89 -20.85 4.70
C GLU A 294 9.95 -19.87 5.42
N ALA A 295 10.46 -19.14 6.41
CA ALA A 295 9.68 -18.15 7.15
C ALA A 295 9.28 -16.95 6.27
N ILE A 296 10.16 -16.48 5.39
CA ILE A 296 9.84 -15.39 4.47
C ILE A 296 8.75 -15.82 3.50
N ALA A 297 8.86 -17.01 2.91
CA ALA A 297 7.86 -17.52 1.97
C ALA A 297 6.48 -17.62 2.65
N THR A 298 6.41 -18.32 3.77
CA THR A 298 5.16 -18.53 4.53
C THR A 298 4.54 -17.21 5.02
N LEU A 299 5.34 -16.29 5.56
CA LEU A 299 4.84 -14.99 6.04
C LEU A 299 4.44 -14.06 4.89
N THR A 300 5.15 -14.12 3.76
CA THR A 300 4.81 -13.31 2.58
C THR A 300 3.46 -13.75 2.02
N ASP A 301 3.25 -15.06 1.86
CA ASP A 301 1.96 -15.60 1.38
C ASP A 301 0.82 -15.26 2.35
N LEU A 302 1.03 -15.41 3.65
CA LEU A 302 0.03 -15.11 4.67
C LEU A 302 -0.34 -13.62 4.67
N LYS A 303 0.66 -12.73 4.71
CA LYS A 303 0.42 -11.27 4.80
C LYS A 303 -0.13 -10.71 3.50
N THR A 304 0.39 -11.12 2.34
CA THR A 304 -0.13 -10.67 1.05
C THR A 304 -1.51 -11.27 0.76
N GLY A 305 -1.77 -12.51 1.18
CA GLY A 305 -3.08 -13.14 1.16
C GLY A 305 -4.12 -12.35 1.96
N ALA A 306 -3.77 -11.91 3.18
CA ALA A 306 -4.64 -11.07 3.99
C ALA A 306 -4.98 -9.73 3.32
N VAL A 307 -3.98 -9.06 2.71
CA VAL A 307 -4.19 -7.82 1.96
C VAL A 307 -5.10 -8.05 0.74
N ASN A 308 -4.86 -9.12 -0.02
CA ASN A 308 -5.67 -9.46 -1.19
C ASN A 308 -7.11 -9.83 -0.83
N ALA A 309 -7.32 -10.58 0.25
CA ALA A 309 -8.65 -10.91 0.75
C ALA A 309 -9.42 -9.65 1.17
N THR A 310 -8.76 -8.76 1.90
CA THR A 310 -9.33 -7.47 2.31
C THR A 310 -9.68 -6.61 1.10
N TYR A 311 -8.77 -6.49 0.14
CA TYR A 311 -9.02 -5.77 -1.12
C TYR A 311 -10.22 -6.34 -1.89
N SER A 312 -10.30 -7.67 -2.04
CA SER A 312 -11.39 -8.33 -2.74
C SER A 312 -12.75 -8.06 -2.09
N SER A 313 -12.79 -7.97 -0.75
CA SER A 313 -14.02 -7.64 -0.02
C SER A 313 -14.54 -6.23 -0.31
N PHE A 314 -13.65 -5.27 -0.57
CA PHE A 314 -14.03 -3.89 -0.90
C PHE A 314 -14.27 -3.65 -2.38
N GLN A 315 -13.69 -4.46 -3.27
CA GLN A 315 -13.81 -4.27 -4.72
C GLN A 315 -15.26 -4.43 -5.22
N THR A 316 -15.95 -5.52 -4.83
CA THR A 316 -17.32 -5.80 -5.26
C THR A 316 -18.33 -4.69 -4.92
N PRO A 317 -18.42 -4.20 -3.67
CA PRO A 317 -19.37 -3.14 -3.33
C PRO A 317 -19.04 -1.82 -4.06
N ILE A 318 -17.76 -1.53 -4.32
CA ILE A 318 -17.35 -0.32 -5.03
C ILE A 318 -17.76 -0.38 -6.51
N ILE A 319 -17.54 -1.52 -7.18
CA ILE A 319 -17.99 -1.74 -8.56
C ILE A 319 -19.51 -1.62 -8.64
N ALA A 320 -20.24 -2.26 -7.72
CA ALA A 320 -21.69 -2.18 -7.67
C ALA A 320 -22.18 -0.72 -7.51
N SER A 321 -21.53 0.07 -6.64
CA SER A 321 -21.83 1.49 -6.48
C SER A 321 -21.57 2.31 -7.75
N VAL A 322 -20.47 2.03 -8.48
CA VAL A 322 -20.16 2.73 -9.74
C VAL A 322 -21.18 2.40 -10.83
N VAL A 323 -21.56 1.13 -10.96
CA VAL A 323 -22.59 0.70 -11.92
C VAL A 323 -23.93 1.36 -11.61
N ALA A 324 -24.32 1.43 -10.33
CA ALA A 324 -25.55 2.10 -9.91
C ALA A 324 -25.56 3.59 -10.31
N ILE A 325 -24.45 4.31 -10.10
CA ILE A 325 -24.31 5.72 -10.52
C ILE A 325 -24.43 5.85 -12.05
N LEU A 326 -23.78 4.98 -12.83
CA LEU A 326 -23.87 5.01 -14.29
C LEU A 326 -25.29 4.80 -14.80
N VAL A 327 -26.06 3.90 -14.18
CA VAL A 327 -27.47 3.66 -14.53
C VAL A 327 -28.32 4.90 -14.25
N ILE A 328 -28.14 5.55 -13.08
CA ILE A 328 -28.85 6.79 -12.74
C ILE A 328 -28.55 7.90 -13.75
N VAL A 329 -27.28 8.08 -14.11
CA VAL A 329 -26.87 9.08 -15.11
C VAL A 329 -27.46 8.77 -16.48
N LEU A 330 -27.47 7.51 -16.92
CA LEU A 330 -28.10 7.10 -18.18
C LEU A 330 -29.60 7.44 -18.23
N VAL A 331 -30.34 7.13 -17.16
CA VAL A 331 -31.77 7.45 -17.06
C VAL A 331 -31.99 8.97 -17.16
N MET A 332 -31.19 9.77 -16.44
CA MET A 332 -31.26 11.24 -16.50
C MET A 332 -31.01 11.78 -17.90
N VAL A 333 -30.04 11.20 -18.64
CA VAL A 333 -29.74 11.59 -20.03
C VAL A 333 -30.89 11.23 -20.96
N ILE A 334 -31.48 10.03 -20.84
CA ILE A 334 -32.62 9.61 -21.66
C ILE A 334 -33.81 10.56 -21.44
N ILE A 335 -34.16 10.85 -20.18
CA ILE A 335 -35.23 11.79 -19.83
C ILE A 335 -34.93 13.17 -20.42
N TYR A 336 -33.70 13.66 -20.28
CA TYR A 336 -33.26 14.93 -20.84
C TYR A 336 -33.41 14.98 -22.37
N LEU A 337 -33.01 13.92 -23.08
CA LEU A 337 -33.13 13.83 -24.54
C LEU A 337 -34.60 13.83 -24.99
N ILE A 338 -35.47 13.10 -24.29
CA ILE A 338 -36.92 13.09 -24.57
C ILE A 338 -37.50 14.50 -24.39
N LEU A 339 -37.18 15.16 -23.27
CA LEU A 339 -37.65 16.52 -23.00
C LEU A 339 -37.13 17.52 -24.03
N ARG A 340 -35.86 17.42 -24.42
CA ARG A 340 -35.24 18.28 -25.45
C ARG A 340 -35.88 18.06 -26.82
N TYR A 341 -36.14 16.81 -27.19
CA TYR A 341 -36.81 16.46 -28.44
C TYR A 341 -38.23 17.06 -28.48
N ARG A 342 -39.00 16.91 -27.39
CA ARG A 342 -40.34 17.50 -27.26
C ARG A 342 -40.31 19.03 -27.38
N ARG A 343 -39.35 19.72 -26.74
CA ARG A 343 -39.18 21.18 -26.86
C ARG A 343 -38.88 21.60 -28.30
N LYS A 344 -37.94 20.94 -28.99
CA LYS A 344 -37.63 21.25 -30.41
C LYS A 344 -38.84 21.06 -31.33
N LYS A 345 -39.61 19.98 -31.15
CA LYS A 345 -40.82 19.73 -31.95
C LYS A 345 -41.88 20.81 -31.72
N LYS A 346 -42.07 21.26 -30.47
CA LYS A 346 -42.99 22.36 -30.13
C LYS A 346 -42.58 23.68 -30.82
N MET A 347 -41.29 24.00 -30.84
CA MET A 347 -40.78 25.20 -31.51
C MET A 347 -40.94 25.16 -33.04
N LYS A 348 -40.66 24.02 -33.69
CA LYS A 348 -40.87 23.85 -35.13
C LYS A 348 -42.34 24.06 -35.53
N LYS A 349 -43.27 23.50 -34.76
CA LYS A 349 -44.71 23.71 -34.97
C LYS A 349 -45.09 25.19 -34.85
N LYS A 350 -44.61 25.90 -33.81
CA LYS A 350 -44.87 27.33 -33.65
C LYS A 350 -44.39 28.16 -34.86
N LEU A 351 -43.23 27.83 -35.41
CA LEU A 351 -42.64 28.53 -36.56
C LEU A 351 -43.47 28.35 -37.85
N GLN A 352 -44.07 27.17 -38.04
CA GLN A 352 -44.99 26.93 -39.15
C GLN A 352 -46.29 27.72 -39.02
N TYR A 353 -46.86 27.82 -37.82
CA TYR A 353 -48.07 28.62 -37.59
C TYR A 353 -47.85 30.12 -37.78
N ILE A 354 -46.69 30.66 -37.41
CA ILE A 354 -46.36 32.08 -37.64
C ILE A 354 -46.31 32.38 -39.15
N LYS A 355 -45.66 31.52 -39.94
CA LYS A 355 -45.60 31.70 -41.40
C LYS A 355 -46.95 31.71 -42.09
N LEU A 356 -47.89 30.87 -41.63
CA LEU A 356 -49.25 30.80 -42.19
C LEU A 356 -50.13 32.01 -41.83
N LEU A 357 -49.72 32.85 -40.89
CA LEU A 357 -50.45 34.06 -40.49
C LEU A 357 -49.91 35.34 -41.15
N GLU A 358 -48.75 35.25 -41.82
CA GLU A 358 -48.09 36.37 -42.49
C GLU A 358 -48.37 36.42 -44.00
N GLU A 359 -48.85 35.31 -44.58
CA GLU A 359 -49.52 35.25 -45.90
C GLU A 359 -51.01 35.55 -45.74
#